data_AF-A0A936EN80-F1
#
_entry.id   AF-A0A936EN80-F1
#
_cell.length_a   1.000
_cell.length_b   1.000
_cell.length_c   1.000
_cell.angle_alpha   90.00
_cell.angle_beta   90.00
_cell.angle_gamma   90.00
#
_symmetry.space_group_name_H-M   'P 1'
#
loop_
_entity.id
_entity.type
_entity.pdbx_description
1 polymer ?
#
loop_
_entity_poly.entity_id
_entity_poly.type
_entity_poly.pdbx_seq_one_letter_code
_entity_poly.pdbx_strand_id
1 'polypeptide(L)'
;MAEQNFKNHSRYVPLYHFVTSTALVALIVGSCINLFENCSSCSKNGGGLYSASLICLMSLVLTLVWFFARSFALKAQDRAIRAEENLRHFIATGKALDSRLRMGQIIALRFAGDDEFVNLAKQAVDENLNSKQIKMAIKNWRTDNNRA
;
A
#
# COMPACT_ATOMS: atom_id res chain seq x y z
N MET A 1 -17.05 -13.25 -10.72
CA MET A 1 -16.57 -12.38 -9.62
C MET A 1 -17.68 -11.40 -9.30
N ALA A 2 -17.95 -11.09 -8.03
CA ALA A 2 -18.93 -10.06 -7.69
C ALA A 2 -18.45 -8.69 -8.19
N GLU A 3 -19.39 -7.83 -8.60
CA GLU A 3 -19.09 -6.45 -8.98
C GLU A 3 -18.39 -5.71 -7.82
N GLN A 4 -17.40 -4.90 -8.18
CA GLN A 4 -16.66 -4.11 -7.20
C GLN A 4 -17.50 -2.91 -6.74
N ASN A 5 -17.43 -2.61 -5.45
CA ASN A 5 -18.09 -1.49 -4.81
C ASN A 5 -17.27 -1.01 -3.61
N PHE A 6 -17.77 0.03 -2.94
CA PHE A 6 -17.10 0.64 -1.78
C PHE A 6 -16.71 -0.39 -0.69
N LYS A 7 -17.50 -1.45 -0.49
CA LYS A 7 -17.27 -2.43 0.57
C LYS A 7 -16.22 -3.49 0.21
N ASN A 8 -16.04 -3.82 -1.07
CA ASN A 8 -15.21 -4.96 -1.50
C ASN A 8 -14.04 -4.60 -2.45
N HIS A 9 -13.76 -3.30 -2.62
CA HIS A 9 -12.67 -2.83 -3.49
C HIS A 9 -11.27 -3.20 -2.98
N SER A 10 -11.07 -3.25 -1.65
CA SER A 10 -9.79 -3.64 -1.04
C SER A 10 -9.54 -5.16 -1.12
N ARG A 11 -8.29 -5.55 -1.35
CA ARG A 11 -7.87 -6.97 -1.42
C ARG A 11 -6.63 -7.20 -0.54
N TYR A 12 -6.69 -8.24 0.28
CA TYR A 12 -5.54 -8.74 1.04
C TYR A 12 -4.99 -10.01 0.41
N VAL A 13 -3.67 -10.14 0.40
CA VAL A 13 -2.96 -11.39 0.05
C VAL A 13 -2.61 -12.08 1.37
N PRO A 14 -3.27 -13.20 1.74
CA PRO A 14 -3.17 -13.75 3.10
C PRO A 14 -1.75 -14.14 3.50
N LEU A 15 -1.00 -14.76 2.58
CA LEU A 15 0.39 -15.14 2.81
C LEU A 15 1.27 -13.92 3.11
N TYR A 16 1.09 -12.82 2.37
CA TYR A 16 1.91 -11.61 2.56
C TYR A 16 1.52 -10.81 3.81
N HIS A 17 0.22 -10.58 4.01
CA HIS A 17 -0.28 -9.63 5.02
C HIS A 17 -0.45 -10.24 6.41
N PHE A 18 -0.70 -11.54 6.50
CA PHE A 18 -0.90 -12.22 7.78
C PHE A 18 0.24 -13.18 8.07
N VAL A 19 0.56 -14.10 7.17
CA VAL A 19 1.58 -15.12 7.46
C VAL A 19 2.99 -14.52 7.55
N THR A 20 3.44 -13.81 6.52
CA THR A 20 4.79 -13.21 6.49
C THR A 20 4.98 -12.14 7.56
N SER A 21 3.98 -11.28 7.78
CA SER A 21 4.05 -10.23 8.79
C SER A 21 4.12 -10.80 10.21
N THR A 22 3.29 -11.81 10.54
CA THR A 22 3.34 -12.49 11.84
C THR A 22 4.66 -13.24 12.03
N ALA A 23 5.17 -13.92 11.00
CA ALA A 23 6.45 -14.60 11.05
C ALA A 23 7.63 -13.62 11.28
N LEU A 24 7.60 -12.44 10.65
CA LEU A 24 8.60 -11.39 10.88
C LEU A 24 8.57 -10.86 12.31
N VAL A 25 7.38 -10.62 12.87
CA VAL A 25 7.24 -10.21 14.27
C VAL A 25 7.82 -11.27 15.21
N ALA A 26 7.48 -12.55 14.99
CA ALA A 26 8.03 -13.66 15.77
C ALA A 26 9.55 -13.74 15.65
N LEU A 27 10.11 -13.55 14.45
CA LEU A 27 11.55 -13.54 14.21
C LEU A 27 12.24 -12.38 14.94
N ILE A 28 11.68 -11.16 14.91
CA ILE A 28 12.23 -10.00 15.61
C ILE A 28 12.24 -10.27 17.12
N VAL A 29 11.08 -10.64 17.69
CA VAL A 29 10.95 -10.90 19.13
C VAL A 29 11.90 -12.02 19.57
N GLY A 30 11.91 -13.15 18.85
CA GLY A 30 12.81 -14.27 19.13
C GLY A 30 14.29 -13.89 19.01
N SER A 31 14.65 -13.06 18.01
CA SER A 31 16.03 -12.59 17.86
C SER A 31 16.48 -11.66 18.98
N CYS A 32 15.59 -10.79 19.48
CA CYS A 32 15.86 -9.92 20.61
C CYS A 32 16.02 -10.70 21.92
N ILE A 33 15.15 -11.69 22.17
CA ILE A 33 15.25 -12.56 23.35
C ILE A 33 16.56 -13.33 23.32
N ASN A 34 16.88 -13.95 22.18
CA ASN A 34 18.12 -14.70 21.97
C ASN A 34 19.36 -13.81 22.20
N LEU A 35 19.35 -12.58 21.68
CA LEU A 35 20.42 -11.62 21.90
C LEU A 35 20.55 -11.22 23.37
N PHE A 36 19.44 -10.98 24.06
CA PHE A 36 19.43 -10.64 25.48
C PHE A 36 19.98 -11.76 26.35
N GLU A 37 19.53 -13.00 26.15
CA GLU A 37 19.98 -14.17 26.90
C GLU A 37 21.48 -14.44 26.72
N ASN A 38 21.98 -14.33 25.48
CA ASN A 38 23.40 -14.50 25.19
C ASN A 38 24.25 -13.34 25.72
N CYS A 39 23.70 -12.13 25.77
CA CYS A 39 24.36 -10.97 26.36
C CYS A 39 24.44 -11.08 27.90
N SER A 40 23.36 -11.49 28.56
CA SER A 40 23.35 -11.71 30.02
C SER A 40 24.22 -12.89 30.46
N SER A 41 24.39 -13.90 29.58
CA SER A 41 25.21 -15.08 29.83
C SER A 41 26.68 -14.92 29.40
N CYS A 42 27.10 -13.72 28.96
CA CYS A 42 28.44 -13.41 28.44
C CYS A 42 29.61 -13.87 29.34
N SER A 43 29.37 -14.10 30.64
CA SER A 43 30.41 -14.54 31.57
C SER A 43 30.75 -16.04 31.52
N LYS A 44 30.01 -16.91 30.80
CA LYS A 44 30.20 -18.37 30.92
C LYS A 44 30.63 -19.14 29.68
N ASN A 45 30.36 -18.70 28.45
CA ASN A 45 30.81 -19.38 27.21
C ASN A 45 30.73 -18.40 26.00
N GLY A 46 31.86 -17.78 25.62
CA GLY A 46 31.92 -16.63 24.70
C GLY A 46 31.58 -16.86 23.21
N GLY A 47 30.95 -17.98 22.82
CA GLY A 47 30.72 -18.32 21.41
C GLY A 47 29.37 -17.86 20.81
N GLY A 48 28.32 -17.70 21.63
CA GLY A 48 26.95 -17.52 21.14
C GLY A 48 26.57 -16.10 20.72
N LEU A 49 27.22 -15.08 21.29
CA LEU A 49 26.83 -13.68 21.12
C LEU A 49 26.93 -13.19 19.68
N TYR A 50 27.96 -13.61 18.95
CA TYR A 50 28.15 -13.22 17.55
C TYR A 50 27.04 -13.78 16.64
N SER A 51 26.66 -15.04 16.84
CA SER A 51 25.54 -15.63 16.10
C SER A 51 24.21 -14.93 16.43
N ALA A 52 23.97 -14.67 17.72
CA ALA A 52 22.76 -13.97 18.16
C ALA A 52 22.65 -12.55 17.57
N SER A 53 23.76 -11.81 17.50
CA SER A 53 23.77 -10.46 16.91
C SER A 53 23.54 -10.48 15.40
N LEU A 54 24.09 -11.47 14.69
CA LEU A 54 23.82 -11.67 13.25
C LEU A 54 22.35 -12.02 12.98
N ILE A 55 21.72 -12.86 13.81
CA ILE A 55 20.29 -13.20 13.68
C ILE A 55 19.42 -11.95 13.93
N CYS A 56 19.77 -11.12 14.92
CA CYS A 56 19.07 -9.87 15.17
C CYS A 56 19.25 -8.85 14.04
N LEU A 57 20.45 -8.76 13.45
CA LEU A 57 20.67 -7.93 12.26
C LEU A 57 19.85 -8.44 11.07
N MET A 58 19.81 -9.76 10.86
CA MET A 58 19.04 -10.39 9.80
C MET A 58 17.54 -10.12 9.93
N SER A 59 16.98 -10.17 11.15
CA SER A 59 15.55 -9.85 11.38
C SER A 59 15.22 -8.40 11.01
N LEU A 60 16.12 -7.46 11.31
CA LEU A 60 16.00 -6.06 10.92
C LEU A 60 16.10 -5.89 9.39
N VAL A 61 17.10 -6.50 8.75
CA VAL A 61 17.28 -6.44 7.29
C VAL A 61 16.06 -7.00 6.56
N LEU A 62 15.55 -8.17 6.97
CA LEU A 62 14.36 -8.78 6.36
C LEU A 62 13.12 -7.91 6.54
N THR A 63 12.98 -7.25 7.69
CA THR A 63 11.87 -6.30 7.93
C THR A 63 11.94 -5.10 6.98
N LEU A 64 13.14 -4.53 6.78
CA LEU A 64 13.34 -3.44 5.82
C LEU A 64 13.04 -3.89 4.40
N VAL A 65 13.52 -5.07 3.98
CA VAL A 65 13.24 -5.64 2.66
C VAL A 65 11.74 -5.82 2.44
N TRP A 66 11.03 -6.44 3.40
CA TRP A 66 9.58 -6.63 3.33
C TRP A 66 8.82 -5.29 3.23
N PHE A 67 9.20 -4.30 4.05
CA PHE A 67 8.55 -2.98 4.04
C PHE A 67 8.79 -2.21 2.74
N PHE A 68 10.04 -2.15 2.28
CA PHE A 68 10.40 -1.40 1.07
C PHE A 68 9.92 -2.08 -0.21
N ALA A 69 9.88 -3.42 -0.26
CA ALA A 69 9.32 -4.16 -1.40
C ALA A 69 7.88 -3.72 -1.70
N ARG A 70 7.00 -3.61 -0.68
CA ARG A 70 5.63 -3.12 -0.89
C ARG A 70 5.58 -1.61 -1.12
N SER A 71 6.37 -0.83 -0.39
CA SER A 71 6.37 0.63 -0.50
C SER A 71 6.79 1.11 -1.89
N PHE A 72 7.79 0.48 -2.50
CA PHE A 72 8.24 0.82 -3.85
C PHE A 72 7.21 0.44 -4.92
N ALA A 73 6.59 -0.75 -4.79
CA ALA A 73 5.53 -1.19 -5.69
C ALA A 73 4.32 -0.23 -5.66
N LEU A 74 3.88 0.19 -4.47
CA LEU A 74 2.78 1.15 -4.31
C LEU A 74 3.12 2.52 -4.91
N LYS A 75 4.33 3.04 -4.67
CA LYS A 75 4.76 4.32 -5.28
C LYS A 75 4.84 4.25 -6.81
N ALA A 76 5.27 3.13 -7.37
CA ALA A 76 5.27 2.92 -8.81
C ALA A 76 3.84 2.87 -9.36
N GLN A 77 2.94 2.16 -8.68
CA GLN A 77 1.53 2.09 -9.03
C GLN A 77 0.86 3.48 -8.96
N ASP A 78 1.10 4.28 -7.93
CA ASP A 78 0.54 5.62 -7.80
C ASP A 78 0.94 6.53 -8.98
N ARG A 79 2.19 6.44 -9.43
CA ARG A 79 2.65 7.18 -10.63
C ARG A 79 1.95 6.71 -11.89
N ALA A 80 1.78 5.39 -12.05
CA ALA A 80 1.06 4.82 -13.18
C ALA A 80 -0.42 5.27 -13.18
N ILE A 81 -1.12 5.14 -12.05
CA ILE A 81 -2.51 5.58 -11.88
C ILE A 81 -2.65 7.08 -12.22
N ARG A 82 -1.73 7.93 -11.75
CA ARG A 82 -1.77 9.36 -12.08
C ARG A 82 -1.65 9.59 -13.58
N ALA A 83 -0.73 8.88 -14.25
CA ALA A 83 -0.54 9.03 -15.70
C ALA A 83 -1.78 8.53 -16.46
N GLU A 84 -2.33 7.37 -16.08
CA GLU A 84 -3.53 6.77 -16.68
C GLU A 84 -4.76 7.67 -16.53
N GLU A 85 -5.07 8.13 -15.31
CA GLU A 85 -6.26 8.98 -15.09
C GLU A 85 -6.08 10.38 -15.70
N ASN A 86 -4.84 10.90 -15.76
CA ASN A 86 -4.58 12.17 -16.45
C ASN A 86 -4.77 12.04 -17.96
N LEU A 87 -4.29 10.95 -18.55
CA LEU A 87 -4.52 10.66 -19.97
C LEU A 87 -6.02 10.46 -20.26
N ARG A 88 -6.73 9.73 -19.41
CA ARG A 88 -8.18 9.52 -19.50
C ARG A 88 -8.94 10.86 -19.49
N HIS A 89 -8.61 11.75 -18.54
CA HIS A 89 -9.21 13.08 -18.49
C HIS A 89 -8.88 13.93 -19.71
N PHE A 90 -7.63 13.84 -20.21
CA PHE A 90 -7.19 14.55 -21.40
C PHE A 90 -7.92 14.08 -22.66
N ILE A 91 -8.13 12.77 -22.84
CA ILE A 91 -8.90 12.22 -23.96
C ILE A 91 -10.36 12.71 -23.91
N ALA A 92 -10.96 12.77 -22.72
CA ALA A 92 -12.36 13.18 -22.56
C ALA A 92 -12.59 14.69 -22.71
N THR A 93 -11.62 15.54 -22.34
CA THR A 93 -11.84 17.00 -22.20
C THR A 93 -10.85 17.88 -22.97
N GLY A 94 -9.77 17.29 -23.49
CA GLY A 94 -8.62 18.02 -24.06
C GLY A 94 -7.74 18.71 -23.01
N LYS A 95 -7.96 18.48 -21.71
CA LYS A 95 -7.21 19.11 -20.61
C LYS A 95 -6.69 18.07 -19.63
N ALA A 96 -5.52 18.33 -19.06
CA ALA A 96 -5.00 17.54 -17.95
C ALA A 96 -5.93 17.62 -16.73
N LEU A 97 -5.85 16.63 -15.83
CA LEU A 97 -6.47 16.68 -14.52
C LEU A 97 -6.02 17.93 -13.76
N ASP A 98 -6.92 18.46 -12.94
CA ASP A 98 -6.62 19.60 -12.08
C ASP A 98 -5.46 19.27 -11.12
N SER A 99 -4.43 20.12 -11.11
CA SER A 99 -3.23 19.92 -10.29
C SER A 99 -3.49 20.00 -8.79
N ARG A 100 -4.65 20.53 -8.37
CA ARG A 100 -5.10 20.55 -6.97
C ARG A 100 -5.51 19.17 -6.45
N LEU A 101 -5.77 18.20 -7.34
CA LEU A 101 -6.11 16.84 -6.95
C LEU A 101 -4.91 16.13 -6.31
N ARG A 102 -5.10 15.67 -5.08
CA ARG A 102 -4.13 14.85 -4.34
C ARG A 102 -4.13 13.43 -4.88
N MET A 103 -3.00 12.74 -4.72
CA MET A 103 -2.85 11.36 -5.20
C MET A 103 -3.97 10.43 -4.71
N GLY A 104 -4.35 10.53 -3.43
CA GLY A 104 -5.46 9.75 -2.88
C GLY A 104 -6.82 10.02 -3.54
N GLN A 105 -7.09 11.25 -4.00
CA GLN A 105 -8.31 11.58 -4.73
C GLN A 105 -8.27 10.98 -6.14
N ILE A 106 -7.12 11.05 -6.81
CA ILE A 106 -6.91 10.44 -8.14
C ILE A 106 -7.11 8.91 -8.08
N ILE A 107 -6.56 8.24 -7.05
CA ILE A 107 -6.78 6.80 -6.82
C ILE A 107 -8.27 6.48 -6.58
N ALA A 108 -9.02 7.38 -5.95
CA ALA A 108 -10.46 7.20 -5.76
C ALA A 108 -11.23 7.36 -7.09
N LEU A 109 -10.87 8.35 -7.91
CA LEU A 109 -11.51 8.62 -9.20
C LEU A 109 -11.32 7.48 -10.22
N ARG A 110 -10.25 6.69 -10.09
CA ARG A 110 -10.02 5.48 -10.91
C ARG A 110 -11.20 4.49 -10.91
N PHE A 111 -11.97 4.44 -9.82
CA PHE A 111 -13.13 3.56 -9.70
C PHE A 111 -14.40 4.13 -10.35
N ALA A 112 -14.41 5.40 -10.76
CA ALA A 112 -15.55 6.03 -11.38
C ALA A 112 -15.70 5.58 -12.84
N GLY A 113 -16.94 5.37 -13.29
CA GLY A 113 -17.30 5.13 -14.69
C GLY A 113 -16.92 6.30 -15.59
N ASP A 114 -16.75 6.04 -16.89
CA ASP A 114 -16.37 7.08 -17.87
C ASP A 114 -17.41 8.20 -17.99
N ASP A 115 -18.67 7.89 -17.71
CA ASP A 115 -19.81 8.80 -17.75
C ASP A 115 -19.82 9.83 -16.61
N GLU A 116 -19.32 9.46 -15.42
CA GLU A 116 -19.31 10.33 -14.23
C GLU A 116 -17.92 10.86 -13.86
N PHE A 117 -16.84 10.28 -14.40
CA PHE A 117 -15.45 10.59 -14.04
C PHE A 117 -15.10 12.08 -14.14
N VAL A 118 -15.38 12.74 -15.27
CA VAL A 118 -15.01 14.15 -15.49
C VAL A 118 -15.74 15.08 -14.51
N ASN A 119 -17.05 14.85 -14.33
CA ASN A 119 -17.86 15.65 -13.41
C ASN A 119 -17.43 15.44 -11.96
N LEU A 120 -17.17 14.19 -11.58
CA LEU A 120 -16.72 13.84 -10.23
C LEU A 120 -15.31 14.38 -9.93
N ALA A 121 -14.41 14.40 -10.93
CA ALA A 121 -13.09 15.00 -10.79
C ALA A 121 -13.19 16.51 -10.52
N LYS A 122 -14.08 17.22 -11.24
CA LYS A 122 -14.34 18.64 -11.00
C LYS A 122 -14.96 18.87 -9.62
N GLN A 123 -15.99 18.11 -9.27
CA GLN A 123 -16.66 18.19 -7.97
C GLN A 123 -15.67 17.93 -6.81
N ALA A 124 -14.78 16.96 -6.96
CA ALA A 124 -13.77 16.64 -5.95
C ALA A 124 -12.85 17.83 -5.63
N VAL A 125 -12.60 18.69 -6.62
CA VAL A 125 -11.79 19.89 -6.45
C VAL A 125 -12.63 21.04 -5.89
N ASP A 126 -13.80 21.29 -6.47
CA ASP A 126 -14.67 22.40 -6.10
C ASP A 126 -15.21 22.28 -4.66
N GLU A 127 -15.56 21.05 -4.24
CA GLU A 127 -16.07 20.75 -2.90
C GLU A 127 -14.97 20.24 -1.94
N ASN A 128 -13.72 20.16 -2.39
CA ASN A 128 -12.58 19.66 -1.62
C ASN A 128 -12.84 18.27 -0.98
N LEU A 129 -13.43 17.35 -1.76
CA LEU A 129 -13.82 16.02 -1.30
C LEU A 129 -12.61 15.15 -0.97
N ASN A 130 -12.65 14.44 0.15
CA ASN A 130 -11.64 13.43 0.44
C ASN A 130 -11.86 12.13 -0.39
N SER A 131 -10.85 11.28 -0.44
CA SER A 131 -10.90 10.00 -1.18
C SER A 131 -12.08 9.10 -0.81
N LYS A 132 -12.51 9.12 0.45
CA LYS A 132 -13.63 8.31 0.92
C LYS A 132 -14.95 8.87 0.39
N GLN A 133 -15.14 10.19 0.45
CA GLN A 133 -16.31 10.88 -0.09
C GLN A 133 -16.42 10.67 -1.61
N ILE A 134 -15.31 10.77 -2.35
CA ILE A 134 -15.28 10.46 -3.78
C ILE A 134 -15.78 9.03 -4.03
N LYS A 135 -15.20 8.03 -3.36
CA LYS A 135 -15.64 6.63 -3.53
C LYS A 135 -17.11 6.40 -3.16
N MET A 136 -17.64 7.13 -2.18
CA MET A 136 -19.05 7.06 -1.80
C MET A 136 -19.98 7.71 -2.82
N ALA A 137 -19.49 8.70 -3.58
CA ALA A 137 -20.27 9.40 -4.60
C ALA A 137 -20.34 8.65 -5.95
N ILE A 138 -19.46 7.66 -6.17
CA ILE A 138 -19.45 6.82 -7.38
C ILE A 138 -20.72 5.99 -7.46
N LYS A 139 -21.47 6.16 -8.55
CA LYS A 139 -22.66 5.36 -8.85
C LYS A 139 -22.31 4.17 -9.73
N ASN A 140 -21.48 4.40 -10.74
CA ASN A 140 -21.11 3.40 -11.74
C ASN A 140 -19.67 2.94 -11.49
N TRP A 141 -19.52 1.86 -10.73
CA TRP A 141 -18.21 1.34 -10.36
C TRP A 141 -17.52 0.63 -11.51
N ARG A 142 -16.37 1.18 -11.93
CA ARG A 142 -15.46 0.50 -12.84
C ARG A 142 -14.70 -0.59 -12.07
N THR A 143 -14.79 -1.82 -12.57
CA THR A 143 -14.11 -2.96 -11.95
C THR A 143 -12.60 -2.90 -12.22
N ASP A 144 -11.79 -2.94 -11.16
CA ASP A 144 -10.34 -3.10 -11.26
C ASP A 144 -9.95 -4.58 -11.20
N ASN A 145 -9.78 -5.20 -12.38
CA ASN A 145 -9.43 -6.61 -12.48
C ASN A 145 -7.93 -6.89 -12.32
N ASN A 146 -7.07 -5.86 -12.40
CA ASN A 146 -5.61 -5.99 -12.35
C ASN A 146 -5.06 -5.73 -10.93
N ARG A 147 -5.78 -6.18 -9.90
CA ARG A 147 -5.40 -6.00 -8.49
C ARG A 147 -4.59 -7.19 -7.95
N ALA A 148 -3.36 -6.92 -7.51
CA ALA A 148 -2.47 -7.86 -6.81
C ALA A 148 -2.49 -7.65 -5.28
#